data_AF-A0A2W4W1P4-F1
#
_entry.id   AF-A0A2W4W1P4-F1
#
_cell.length_a   1.000
_cell.length_b   1.000
_cell.length_c   1.000
_cell.angle_alpha   90.00
_cell.angle_beta   90.00
_cell.angle_gamma   90.00
#
_symmetry.space_group_name_H-M   'P 1'
#
loop_
_entity.id
_entity.type
_entity.pdbx_description
1 polymer ?
#
loop_
_entity_poly.entity_id
_entity_poly.type
_entity_poly.pdbx_seq_one_letter_code
_entity_poly.pdbx_strand_id
1 'polypeptide(L)'
;MGNNTSTAIKSATCLVLDILCNEFGHEKVSQSLKYQKYNKAFKDENHRLVSDSFNMLSYQWQMGRSREYLESLDIEVQYSLICSLAENYINDKSRTTDYRYLNDIMCK
;
A
#
# COMPACT_ATOMS: atom_id res chain seq x y z
N MET A 1 -13.09 -29.30 2.98
CA MET A 1 -13.13 -28.10 3.83
C MET A 1 -12.00 -27.17 3.41
N GLY A 2 -12.29 -26.12 2.67
CA GLY A 2 -11.31 -25.12 2.25
C GLY A 2 -12.09 -24.02 1.55
N ASN A 3 -12.01 -22.78 2.08
CA ASN A 3 -12.44 -21.53 1.44
C ASN A 3 -12.39 -20.30 2.37
N ASN A 4 -11.92 -20.40 3.62
CA ASN A 4 -11.95 -19.26 4.55
C ASN A 4 -10.82 -18.23 4.31
N THR A 5 -9.69 -18.65 3.74
CA THR A 5 -8.54 -17.77 3.45
C THR A 5 -8.79 -16.82 2.29
N SER A 6 -9.49 -17.26 1.23
CA SER A 6 -9.75 -16.42 0.05
C SER A 6 -10.67 -15.23 0.35
N THR A 7 -11.68 -15.45 1.21
CA THR A 7 -12.66 -14.42 1.57
C THR A 7 -12.09 -13.35 2.50
N ALA A 8 -11.26 -13.76 3.48
CA ALA A 8 -10.62 -12.84 4.42
C ALA A 8 -9.58 -11.93 3.74
N ILE A 9 -8.84 -12.45 2.77
CA ILE A 9 -7.85 -11.67 1.99
C ILE A 9 -8.58 -10.63 1.13
N LYS A 10 -9.66 -11.02 0.42
CA LYS A 10 -10.47 -10.09 -0.36
C LYS A 10 -11.05 -8.95 0.50
N SER A 11 -11.56 -9.27 1.68
CA SER A 11 -12.13 -8.29 2.61
C SER A 11 -11.09 -7.28 3.12
N ALA A 12 -9.86 -7.71 3.38
CA ALA A 12 -8.79 -6.83 3.83
C ALA A 12 -8.26 -5.91 2.71
N THR A 13 -8.17 -6.41 1.48
CA THR A 13 -7.81 -5.59 0.31
C THR A 13 -8.84 -4.48 0.09
N CYS A 14 -10.14 -4.77 0.27
CA CYS A 14 -11.19 -3.77 0.20
C CYS A 14 -10.99 -2.66 1.25
N LEU A 15 -10.73 -3.02 2.52
CA LEU A 15 -10.52 -2.03 3.59
C LEU A 15 -9.35 -1.08 3.34
N VAL A 16 -8.23 -1.57 2.78
CA VAL A 16 -7.08 -0.72 2.43
C VAL A 16 -7.45 0.26 1.33
N LEU A 17 -8.08 -0.25 0.27
CA LEU A 17 -8.53 0.60 -0.83
C LEU A 17 -9.55 1.62 -0.35
N ASP A 18 -10.45 1.27 0.57
CA ASP A 18 -11.41 2.19 1.18
C ASP A 18 -10.70 3.30 1.97
N ILE A 19 -9.68 2.97 2.78
CA ILE A 19 -8.86 3.96 3.50
C ILE A 19 -8.18 4.90 2.51
N LEU A 20 -7.53 4.34 1.48
CA LEU A 20 -6.83 5.15 0.47
C LEU A 20 -7.80 6.01 -0.34
N CYS A 21 -8.99 5.52 -0.67
CA CYS A 21 -10.01 6.27 -1.40
C CYS A 21 -10.62 7.38 -0.55
N ASN A 22 -10.83 7.13 0.75
CA ASN A 22 -11.27 8.17 1.69
C ASN A 22 -10.21 9.26 1.84
N GLU A 23 -8.94 8.87 1.95
CA GLU A 23 -7.84 9.82 2.16
C GLU A 23 -7.50 10.61 0.90
N PHE A 24 -7.39 9.97 -0.27
CA PHE A 24 -6.84 10.58 -1.49
C PHE A 24 -7.84 10.74 -2.64
N GLY A 25 -9.06 10.24 -2.48
CA GLY A 25 -10.09 10.25 -3.52
C GLY A 25 -10.02 9.03 -4.44
N HIS A 26 -11.21 8.50 -4.75
CA HIS A 26 -11.35 7.28 -5.57
C HIS A 26 -10.71 7.41 -6.96
N GLU A 27 -10.84 8.55 -7.62
CA GLU A 27 -10.27 8.77 -8.95
C GLU A 27 -8.74 8.63 -8.95
N LYS A 28 -8.07 9.28 -8.00
CA LYS A 28 -6.61 9.26 -7.88
C LYS A 28 -6.08 7.87 -7.55
N VAL A 29 -6.74 7.17 -6.63
CA VAL A 29 -6.39 5.77 -6.31
C VAL A 29 -6.58 4.87 -7.54
N SER A 30 -7.70 5.02 -8.27
CA SER A 30 -7.95 4.25 -9.49
C SER A 30 -6.88 4.49 -10.57
N GLN A 31 -6.49 5.74 -10.78
CA GLN A 31 -5.43 6.12 -11.73
C GLN A 31 -4.08 5.53 -11.31
N SER A 32 -3.75 5.60 -10.03
CA SER A 32 -2.52 5.02 -9.47
C SER A 32 -2.45 3.51 -9.72
N LEU A 33 -3.52 2.78 -9.45
CA LEU A 33 -3.56 1.33 -9.69
C LEU A 33 -3.41 0.96 -11.18
N LYS A 34 -3.94 1.78 -12.09
CA LYS A 34 -3.70 1.61 -13.54
C LYS A 34 -2.23 1.89 -13.93
N TYR A 35 -1.56 2.75 -13.18
CA TYR A 35 -0.13 3.08 -13.35
C TYR A 35 0.80 1.99 -12.79
N GLN A 36 0.30 1.04 -11.99
CA GLN A 36 1.12 0.01 -11.31
C GLN A 36 2.10 -0.73 -12.24
N LYS A 37 1.72 -0.98 -13.51
CA LYS A 37 2.60 -1.61 -14.52
C LYS A 37 3.89 -0.83 -14.80
N TYR A 38 3.89 0.49 -14.61
CA TYR A 38 5.04 1.38 -14.80
C TYR A 38 5.76 1.70 -13.48
N ASN A 39 5.07 1.51 -12.35
CA ASN A 39 5.58 1.84 -11.02
C ASN A 39 6.92 1.16 -10.70
N LYS A 40 7.12 -0.08 -11.12
CA LYS A 40 8.37 -0.81 -10.84
C LYS A 40 9.59 -0.10 -11.43
N ALA A 41 9.53 0.22 -12.74
CA ALA A 41 10.62 0.92 -13.42
C ALA A 41 10.87 2.31 -12.79
N PHE A 42 9.79 3.07 -12.55
CA PHE A 42 9.88 4.38 -11.93
C PHE A 42 10.54 4.33 -10.54
N LYS A 43 10.14 3.36 -9.69
CA LYS A 43 10.69 3.18 -8.34
C LYS A 43 12.16 2.76 -8.37
N ASP A 44 12.55 1.91 -9.32
CA ASP A 44 13.94 1.47 -9.47
C ASP A 44 14.84 2.63 -9.89
N GLU A 45 14.36 3.51 -10.79
CA GLU A 45 15.07 4.71 -11.22
C GLU A 45 15.11 5.81 -10.15
N ASN A 46 14.04 5.95 -9.36
CA ASN A 46 13.82 7.06 -8.42
C ASN A 46 13.77 6.60 -6.95
N HIS A 47 14.51 5.54 -6.61
CA HIS A 47 14.37 4.84 -5.33
C HIS A 47 14.46 5.77 -4.10
N ARG A 48 15.44 6.68 -4.08
CA ARG A 48 15.63 7.64 -2.98
C ARG A 48 14.44 8.59 -2.84
N LEU A 49 14.01 9.18 -3.95
CA LEU A 49 12.88 10.10 -3.99
C LEU A 49 11.61 9.43 -3.43
N VAL A 50 11.29 8.23 -3.94
CA VAL A 50 10.10 7.49 -3.48
C VAL A 50 10.21 7.12 -2.01
N SER A 51 11.38 6.67 -1.54
CA SER A 51 11.61 6.33 -0.13
C SER A 51 11.44 7.54 0.79
N ASP A 52 12.07 8.67 0.46
CA ASP A 52 12.02 9.90 1.27
C ASP A 52 10.61 10.48 1.29
N SER A 53 9.94 10.50 0.14
CA SER A 53 8.54 10.93 0.04
C SER A 53 7.59 10.00 0.80
N PHE A 54 7.86 8.69 0.85
CA PHE A 54 7.06 7.75 1.65
C PHE A 54 7.19 8.03 3.14
N ASN A 55 8.41 8.26 3.64
CA ASN A 55 8.66 8.59 5.03
C ASN A 55 7.98 9.92 5.43
N MET A 56 8.09 10.93 4.58
CA MET A 56 7.42 12.20 4.80
C MET A 56 5.89 12.06 4.74
N LEU A 57 5.35 11.27 3.81
CA LEU A 57 3.92 10.99 3.75
C LEU A 57 3.43 10.34 5.03
N SER A 58 4.18 9.38 5.59
CA SER A 58 3.85 8.75 6.87
C SER A 58 3.78 9.77 8.02
N TYR A 59 4.71 10.73 8.05
CA TYR A 59 4.68 11.81 9.04
C TYR A 59 3.47 12.74 8.84
N GLN A 60 3.22 13.18 7.60
CA GLN A 60 2.10 14.08 7.29
C GLN A 60 0.75 13.42 7.56
N TRP A 61 0.65 12.10 7.39
CA TRP A 61 -0.55 11.33 7.74
C TRP A 61 -0.89 11.43 9.22
N GLN A 62 0.12 11.30 10.10
CA GLN A 62 -0.07 11.45 11.55
C GLN A 62 -0.50 12.86 11.95
N MET A 63 -0.14 13.85 11.13
CA MET A 63 -0.49 15.26 11.32
C MET A 63 -1.83 15.63 10.65
N GLY A 64 -2.51 14.68 10.00
CA GLY A 64 -3.77 14.91 9.27
C GLY A 64 -3.60 15.77 8.02
N ARG A 65 -2.41 15.76 7.39
CA ARG A 65 -2.05 16.55 6.20
C ARG A 65 -1.56 15.69 5.03
N SER A 66 -1.93 14.41 5.03
CA SER A 66 -1.50 13.41 4.05
C SER A 66 -1.93 13.79 2.64
N ARG A 67 -3.17 14.27 2.46
CA ARG A 67 -3.70 14.67 1.15
C ARG A 67 -2.94 15.85 0.58
N GLU A 68 -2.77 16.92 1.35
CA GLU A 68 -2.08 18.13 0.91
C GLU A 68 -0.63 17.84 0.56
N TYR A 69 0.06 17.03 1.38
CA TYR A 69 1.41 16.62 1.07
C TYR A 69 1.47 15.80 -0.21
N LEU A 70 0.62 14.78 -0.36
CA LEU A 70 0.59 13.97 -1.56
C LEU A 70 0.35 14.84 -2.80
N GLU A 71 -0.63 15.74 -2.75
CA GLU A 71 -0.98 16.64 -3.85
C GLU A 71 0.12 17.65 -4.22
N SER A 72 1.07 17.92 -3.32
CA SER A 72 2.22 18.78 -3.59
C SER A 72 3.34 18.10 -4.40
N LEU A 73 3.30 16.78 -4.55
CA LEU A 73 4.33 16.00 -5.24
C LEU A 73 4.03 15.87 -6.74
N ASP A 74 5.05 15.54 -7.53
CA ASP A 74 4.87 15.17 -8.94
C ASP A 74 3.97 13.94 -9.08
N ILE A 75 3.19 13.89 -10.16
CA ILE A 75 2.10 12.91 -10.32
C ILE A 75 2.60 11.47 -10.30
N GLU A 76 3.77 11.19 -10.88
CA GLU A 76 4.40 9.87 -10.87
C GLU A 76 4.80 9.45 -9.46
N VAL A 77 5.26 10.39 -8.63
CA VAL A 77 5.57 10.14 -7.21
C VAL A 77 4.28 9.86 -6.45
N GLN A 78 3.21 10.65 -6.67
CA GLN A 78 1.91 10.40 -6.04
C GLN A 78 1.42 8.97 -6.32
N TYR A 79 1.45 8.56 -7.59
CA TYR A 79 1.02 7.23 -8.00
C TYR A 79 1.91 6.14 -7.43
N SER A 80 3.22 6.36 -7.40
CA SER A 80 4.17 5.40 -6.84
C SER A 80 3.96 5.17 -5.34
N LEU A 81 3.66 6.23 -4.59
CA LEU A 81 3.35 6.14 -3.16
C LEU A 81 2.04 5.40 -2.91
N ILE A 82 0.98 5.71 -3.66
CA ILE A 82 -0.31 5.00 -3.53
C ILE A 82 -0.14 3.51 -3.88
N CYS A 83 0.59 3.19 -4.95
CA CYS A 83 0.89 1.79 -5.29
C CYS A 83 1.66 1.09 -4.17
N SER A 84 2.67 1.76 -3.60
CA SER A 84 3.48 1.20 -2.51
C SER A 84 2.66 0.97 -1.24
N LEU A 85 1.73 1.88 -0.89
CA LEU A 85 0.82 1.70 0.24
C LEU A 85 -0.13 0.52 0.03
N ALA A 86 -0.70 0.40 -1.17
CA ALA A 86 -1.56 -0.73 -1.53
C ALA A 86 -0.79 -2.06 -1.45
N GLU A 87 0.44 -2.12 -1.98
CA GLU A 87 1.28 -3.33 -1.98
C GLU A 87 1.80 -3.71 -0.60
N ASN A 88 2.33 -2.75 0.17
CA ASN A 88 2.92 -3.01 1.49
C ASN A 88 1.88 -3.59 2.45
N TYR A 89 0.64 -3.09 2.43
CA TYR A 89 -0.41 -3.59 3.32
C TYR A 89 -0.90 -4.99 2.93
N ILE A 90 -0.94 -5.30 1.63
CA ILE A 90 -1.25 -6.65 1.13
C ILE A 90 -0.15 -7.64 1.57
N ASN A 91 1.11 -7.23 1.52
CA ASN A 91 2.27 -8.06 1.87
C ASN A 91 2.52 -8.20 3.39
N ASP A 92 2.12 -7.24 4.21
CA ASP A 92 2.26 -7.35 5.67
C ASP A 92 1.36 -8.46 6.26
N LYS A 93 0.23 -8.77 5.57
CA LYS A 93 -0.65 -9.87 5.94
C LYS A 93 -0.22 -11.26 5.46
N SER A 94 0.48 -11.36 4.32
CA SER A 94 1.10 -12.65 3.95
C SER A 94 2.18 -13.02 4.97
N ARG A 95 2.99 -12.06 5.41
CA ARG A 95 3.97 -12.25 6.49
C ARG A 95 3.34 -12.70 7.81
N THR A 96 2.29 -12.05 8.30
CA THR A 96 1.63 -12.46 9.57
C THR A 96 0.93 -13.81 9.48
N THR A 97 0.53 -14.25 8.27
CA THR A 97 -0.04 -15.58 8.07
C THR A 97 1.05 -16.65 8.07
N ASP A 98 2.22 -16.38 7.49
CA ASP A 98 3.39 -17.28 7.51
C ASP A 98 3.95 -17.49 8.92
N TYR A 99 3.95 -16.47 9.79
CA TYR A 99 4.39 -16.65 11.19
C TYR A 99 3.46 -17.55 12.02
N ARG A 100 2.15 -17.61 11.71
CA ARG A 100 1.24 -18.58 12.36
C ARG A 100 1.57 -20.01 11.93
N TYR A 101 1.95 -20.20 10.66
CA TYR A 101 2.36 -21.50 10.15
C TYR A 101 3.70 -21.96 10.74
N LEU A 102 4.65 -21.04 10.95
CA LEU A 102 5.93 -21.34 11.59
C LEU A 102 5.80 -21.63 13.09
N ASN A 103 4.91 -20.94 13.82
CA ASN A 103 4.66 -21.25 15.24
C ASN A 103 3.95 -22.59 15.45
N ASP A 104 3.09 -23.04 14.52
CA ASP A 104 2.47 -24.37 14.58
C ASP A 104 3.46 -25.52 14.25
N ILE A 105 4.58 -25.20 13.59
CA ILE A 105 5.66 -26.17 13.28
C ILE A 105 6.70 -26.21 14.42
N MET A 106 6.98 -25.09 15.08
CA MET A 106 7.95 -25.03 16.18
C MET A 106 7.39 -25.43 17.55
N CYS A 107 6.06 -25.59 17.69
CA CYS A 107 5.39 -26.11 18.89
C CYS A 107 5.03 -27.61 18.79
N LYS A 108 5.77 -28.41 18.02
CA LYS A 108 5.68 -29.87 18.01
C LYS A 108 6.96 -30.51 18.53
#